data_AF-A0A413V699-F1
#
_entry.id   AF-A0A413V699-F1
#
_cell.length_a   1.000
_cell.length_b   1.000
_cell.length_c   1.000
_cell.angle_alpha   90.00
_cell.angle_beta   90.00
_cell.angle_gamma   90.00
#
_symmetry.space_group_name_H-M   'P 1'
#
loop_
_entity.id
_entity.type
_entity.pdbx_description
1 polymer ?
#
loop_
_entity_poly.entity_id
_entity_poly.type
_entity_poly.pdbx_seq_one_letter_code
_entity_poly.pdbx_strand_id
1 'polypeptide(L)'
;MMTNNPNANLIEAMKEKLPLKGQLADMLMDTLYIGKEAVYRRLRGEVPFTLQESALISRKLGISLDKIIGLSFKSNAMFNINIVDYDDPFESYYNILEKYVSLINTMPDDPNSVMGTSANIIPQTLYLKHELLAKFRLFKWMYQNKYIDCKSFEELDIPPKLVNIQKDYVAMTRHIHSIDYIWDNMIFQHLINDIQYFASIHLISDETKEEIKNELFLLADELEELAINGKTADGNRVRIYVSNINFEATYSYVDTNNLQMSLIRIYSINSITTMDNEIFCTLKEWIQSLKKFSTLISESGEMQRIQFFKQQREIIDAL
;
A
#
# COMPACT_ATOMS: atom_id res chain seq x y z
N MET A 1 -18.90 -25.50 -6.91
CA MET A 1 -18.45 -25.96 -8.23
C MET A 1 -18.98 -24.97 -9.25
N MET A 2 -18.15 -24.06 -9.76
CA MET A 2 -18.57 -23.21 -10.88
C MET A 2 -18.83 -24.13 -12.08
N THR A 3 -20.00 -23.98 -12.68
CA THR A 3 -20.32 -24.69 -13.92
C THR A 3 -19.38 -24.20 -15.01
N ASN A 4 -19.02 -25.08 -15.95
CA ASN A 4 -18.08 -24.80 -17.04
C ASN A 4 -18.70 -23.89 -18.12
N ASN A 5 -19.50 -22.89 -17.70
CA ASN A 5 -20.25 -21.96 -18.54
C ASN A 5 -19.85 -20.52 -18.18
N PRO A 6 -18.85 -19.94 -18.86
CA PRO A 6 -18.37 -18.58 -18.61
C PRO A 6 -19.49 -17.53 -18.67
N ASN A 7 -20.52 -17.74 -19.49
CA ASN A 7 -21.64 -16.82 -19.60
C ASN A 7 -22.48 -16.78 -18.31
N ALA A 8 -22.75 -17.95 -17.71
CA ALA A 8 -23.49 -18.04 -16.45
C ALA A 8 -22.68 -17.41 -15.30
N ASN A 9 -21.37 -17.70 -15.24
CA ASN A 9 -20.47 -17.14 -14.23
C ASN A 9 -20.40 -15.61 -14.32
N LEU A 10 -20.34 -15.04 -15.53
CA LEU A 10 -20.36 -13.58 -15.72
C LEU A 10 -21.65 -12.97 -15.18
N ILE A 11 -22.80 -13.62 -15.43
CA ILE A 11 -24.10 -13.16 -14.95
C ILE A 11 -24.19 -13.20 -13.42
N GLU A 12 -23.66 -14.23 -12.78
CA GLU A 12 -23.60 -14.30 -11.31
C GLU A 12 -22.71 -13.22 -10.73
N ALA A 13 -21.49 -13.05 -11.26
CA ALA A 13 -20.56 -12.01 -10.80
C ALA A 13 -21.14 -10.59 -10.93
N MET A 14 -21.90 -10.32 -11.99
CA MET A 14 -22.62 -9.05 -12.16
C MET A 14 -23.69 -8.85 -11.08
N LYS A 15 -24.45 -9.89 -10.72
CA LYS A 15 -25.49 -9.83 -9.69
C LYS A 15 -24.90 -9.66 -8.29
N GLU A 16 -23.73 -10.24 -8.01
CA GLU A 16 -23.02 -10.04 -6.75
C GLU A 16 -22.57 -8.59 -6.58
N LYS A 17 -22.04 -7.97 -7.65
CA LYS A 17 -21.61 -6.56 -7.64
C LYS A 17 -22.79 -5.59 -7.61
N LEU A 18 -23.91 -5.93 -8.25
CA LEU A 18 -25.12 -5.11 -8.33
C LEU A 18 -26.36 -5.99 -8.09
N PRO A 19 -26.78 -6.18 -6.81
CA PRO A 19 -27.87 -7.09 -6.47
C PRO A 19 -29.26 -6.59 -6.92
N LEU A 20 -29.41 -5.29 -7.16
CA LEU A 20 -30.65 -4.69 -7.64
C LEU A 20 -30.83 -4.91 -9.15
N LYS A 21 -31.68 -5.87 -9.51
CA LYS A 21 -31.94 -6.28 -10.91
C LYS A 21 -32.29 -5.12 -11.86
N GLY A 22 -32.96 -4.07 -11.38
CA GLY A 22 -33.29 -2.89 -12.19
C GLY A 22 -32.04 -2.09 -12.58
N GLN A 23 -31.21 -1.77 -11.59
CA GLN A 23 -29.97 -1.01 -11.78
C GLN A 23 -28.96 -1.75 -12.65
N LEU A 24 -28.89 -3.08 -12.54
CA LEU A 24 -28.02 -3.88 -13.39
C LEU A 24 -28.46 -3.83 -14.86
N ALA A 25 -29.76 -3.90 -15.13
CA ALA A 25 -30.28 -3.83 -16.51
C ALA A 25 -30.04 -2.44 -17.13
N ASP A 26 -30.27 -1.38 -16.36
CA ASP A 26 -30.04 0.01 -16.81
C ASP A 26 -28.56 0.25 -17.14
N MET A 27 -27.66 -0.20 -16.25
CA MET A 27 -26.21 -0.12 -16.48
C MET A 27 -25.78 -0.88 -17.75
N LEU A 28 -26.34 -2.06 -18.01
CA LEU A 28 -26.03 -2.84 -19.21
C LEU A 28 -26.55 -2.17 -20.49
N MET A 29 -27.72 -1.52 -20.45
CA MET A 29 -28.21 -0.75 -21.59
C MET A 29 -27.25 0.40 -21.93
N ASP A 30 -26.81 1.15 -20.91
CA ASP A 30 -25.90 2.29 -21.08
C ASP A 30 -24.49 1.86 -21.51
N THR A 31 -24.00 0.74 -21.00
CA THR A 31 -22.62 0.28 -21.23
C THR A 31 -22.46 -0.41 -22.59
N LEU A 32 -23.48 -1.17 -23.01
CA LEU A 32 -23.43 -1.95 -24.24
C LEU A 32 -24.15 -1.28 -25.41
N TYR A 33 -24.89 -0.20 -25.16
CA TYR A 33 -25.71 0.50 -26.15
C TYR A 33 -26.71 -0.44 -26.88
N ILE A 34 -27.35 -1.33 -26.12
CA ILE A 34 -28.34 -2.28 -26.62
C ILE A 34 -29.70 -2.07 -25.95
N GLY A 35 -30.77 -2.44 -26.67
CA GLY A 35 -32.14 -2.30 -26.17
C GLY A 35 -32.45 -3.19 -24.97
N LYS A 36 -33.43 -2.77 -24.16
CA LYS A 36 -33.90 -3.45 -22.94
C LYS A 36 -34.13 -4.96 -23.11
N GLU A 37 -34.84 -5.36 -24.17
CA GLU A 37 -35.08 -6.78 -24.47
C GLU A 37 -33.77 -7.57 -24.70
N ALA A 38 -32.80 -6.97 -25.40
CA ALA A 38 -31.52 -7.61 -25.66
C ALA A 38 -30.69 -7.80 -24.38
N VAL A 39 -30.81 -6.88 -23.41
CA VAL A 39 -30.22 -7.02 -22.06
C VAL A 39 -30.88 -8.16 -21.30
N TYR A 40 -32.21 -8.20 -21.22
CA TYR A 40 -32.90 -9.25 -20.47
C TYR A 40 -32.67 -10.65 -21.04
N ARG A 41 -32.60 -10.81 -22.37
CA ARG A 41 -32.23 -12.08 -22.99
C ARG A 41 -30.83 -12.56 -22.58
N ARG A 42 -29.86 -11.64 -22.47
CA ARG A 42 -28.51 -11.95 -21.95
C ARG A 42 -28.53 -12.30 -20.47
N LEU A 43 -29.24 -11.54 -19.64
CA LEU A 43 -29.38 -11.81 -18.20
C LEU A 43 -30.11 -13.12 -17.87
N ARG A 44 -30.97 -13.61 -18.78
CA ARG A 44 -31.59 -14.94 -18.71
C ARG A 44 -30.69 -16.06 -19.26
N GLY A 45 -29.56 -15.73 -19.87
CA GLY A 45 -28.63 -16.69 -20.47
C GLY A 45 -29.05 -17.21 -21.85
N GLU A 46 -30.08 -16.63 -22.46
CA GLU A 46 -30.56 -17.04 -23.80
C GLU A 46 -29.60 -16.63 -24.92
N VAL A 47 -28.89 -15.51 -24.72
CA VAL A 47 -27.89 -14.96 -25.64
C VAL A 47 -26.59 -14.76 -24.86
N PRO A 48 -25.46 -15.32 -25.30
CA PRO A 48 -24.19 -15.11 -24.61
C PRO A 48 -23.68 -13.70 -24.84
N PHE A 49 -22.94 -13.17 -23.85
CA PHE A 49 -22.14 -11.98 -24.06
C PHE A 49 -20.97 -12.30 -25.00
N THR A 50 -20.71 -11.41 -25.95
CA THR A 50 -19.47 -11.47 -26.75
C THR A 50 -18.26 -11.12 -25.89
N LEU A 51 -17.05 -11.42 -26.35
CA LEU A 51 -15.83 -11.02 -25.63
C LEU A 51 -15.75 -9.50 -25.44
N GLN A 52 -16.13 -8.72 -26.46
CA GLN A 52 -16.15 -7.27 -26.40
C GLN A 52 -17.13 -6.77 -25.34
N GLU A 53 -18.36 -7.29 -25.31
CA GLU A 53 -19.35 -6.94 -24.29
C GLU A 53 -18.87 -7.33 -22.88
N SER A 54 -18.29 -8.53 -22.76
CA SER A 54 -17.73 -9.04 -21.50
C SER A 54 -16.59 -8.14 -21.00
N ALA A 55 -15.73 -7.65 -21.89
CA ALA A 55 -14.63 -6.73 -21.55
C ALA A 55 -15.16 -5.35 -21.11
N LEU A 56 -16.20 -4.82 -21.78
CA LEU A 56 -16.83 -3.55 -21.38
C LEU A 56 -17.46 -3.65 -19.99
N ILE A 57 -18.19 -4.74 -19.73
CA ILE A 57 -18.80 -5.04 -18.42
C ILE A 57 -17.72 -5.21 -17.36
N SER A 58 -16.69 -6.00 -17.66
CA SER A 58 -15.54 -6.26 -16.79
C SER A 58 -14.89 -4.95 -16.33
N ARG A 59 -14.59 -4.06 -17.28
CA ARG A 59 -14.01 -2.73 -16.99
C ARG A 59 -14.94 -1.85 -16.16
N LYS A 60 -16.25 -1.89 -16.40
CA LYS A 60 -17.22 -1.06 -15.70
C LYS A 60 -17.47 -1.51 -14.26
N LEU A 61 -17.47 -2.83 -14.01
CA LEU A 61 -17.81 -3.43 -12.71
C LEU A 61 -16.60 -3.95 -11.92
N GLY A 62 -15.39 -3.89 -12.50
CA GLY A 62 -14.19 -4.45 -11.90
C GLY A 62 -14.24 -5.98 -11.77
N ILE A 63 -14.89 -6.67 -12.72
CA ILE A 63 -14.98 -8.15 -12.72
C ILE A 63 -13.80 -8.71 -13.52
N SER A 64 -13.00 -9.59 -12.93
CA SER A 64 -11.91 -10.28 -13.64
C SER A 64 -12.47 -11.37 -14.58
N LEU A 65 -12.23 -11.24 -15.88
CA LEU A 65 -12.62 -12.27 -16.86
C LEU A 65 -11.87 -13.59 -16.67
N ASP A 66 -10.66 -13.56 -16.13
CA ASP A 66 -9.92 -14.79 -15.78
C ASP A 66 -10.67 -15.62 -14.74
N LYS A 67 -11.27 -14.95 -13.74
CA LYS A 67 -12.14 -15.60 -12.74
C LYS A 67 -13.41 -16.18 -13.39
N ILE A 68 -13.99 -15.49 -14.38
CA ILE A 68 -15.21 -15.92 -15.08
C ILE A 68 -15.01 -17.19 -15.91
N ILE A 69 -13.89 -17.27 -16.62
CA ILE A 69 -13.59 -18.39 -17.53
C ILE A 69 -13.34 -19.69 -16.75
N GLY A 70 -13.18 -19.63 -15.42
CA GLY A 70 -13.02 -20.82 -14.60
C GLY A 70 -11.65 -21.49 -14.78
N LEU A 71 -10.69 -20.78 -15.38
CA LEU A 71 -9.26 -21.10 -15.25
C LEU A 71 -8.80 -20.67 -13.85
N SER A 72 -9.45 -21.20 -12.82
CA SER A 72 -8.83 -21.31 -11.52
C SER A 72 -7.76 -22.39 -11.63
N PHE A 73 -6.61 -22.01 -12.17
CA PHE A 73 -5.41 -22.51 -11.54
C PHE A 73 -5.62 -22.20 -10.05
N LYS A 74 -5.72 -23.22 -9.19
CA LYS A 74 -5.98 -23.10 -7.74
C LYS A 74 -4.90 -22.30 -6.99
N SER A 75 -4.09 -21.53 -7.70
CA SER A 75 -2.87 -20.85 -7.30
C SER A 75 -2.57 -19.68 -8.25
N ASN A 76 -3.60 -18.99 -8.77
CA ASN A 76 -3.41 -17.80 -9.59
C ASN A 76 -4.13 -16.61 -8.95
N ALA A 77 -3.39 -15.52 -8.76
CA ALA A 77 -3.90 -14.25 -8.26
C ALA A 77 -3.37 -13.13 -9.15
N MET A 78 -4.25 -12.18 -9.48
CA MET A 78 -3.86 -11.00 -10.25
C MET A 78 -3.20 -9.99 -9.31
N PHE A 79 -2.00 -9.55 -9.67
CA PHE A 79 -1.32 -8.46 -9.01
C PHE A 79 -1.24 -7.24 -9.92
N ASN A 80 -1.60 -6.09 -9.39
CA ASN A 80 -1.26 -4.81 -9.96
C ASN A 80 0.19 -4.50 -9.62
N ILE A 81 0.96 -4.17 -10.65
CA ILE A 81 2.34 -3.74 -10.51
C ILE A 81 2.32 -2.22 -10.29
N ASN A 82 2.93 -1.77 -9.20
CA ASN A 82 3.09 -0.35 -8.87
C ASN A 82 4.59 -0.06 -8.83
N ILE A 83 5.18 -0.04 -10.03
CA ILE A 83 6.59 0.21 -10.29
C ILE A 83 6.69 1.59 -10.92
N VAL A 84 7.52 2.45 -10.34
CA VAL A 84 7.86 3.75 -10.89
C VAL A 84 8.52 3.55 -12.26
N ASP A 85 8.01 4.26 -13.26
CA ASP A 85 8.50 4.24 -14.63
C ASP A 85 9.84 5.00 -14.70
N TYR A 86 10.76 4.45 -15.48
CA TYR A 86 12.07 5.05 -15.69
C TYR A 86 11.99 6.31 -16.54
N ASP A 87 11.10 6.36 -17.53
CA ASP A 87 11.05 7.48 -18.47
C ASP A 87 10.40 8.74 -17.85
N ASP A 88 9.56 8.56 -16.83
CA ASP A 88 8.89 9.64 -16.10
C ASP A 88 8.66 9.26 -14.63
N PRO A 89 9.71 9.31 -13.79
CA PRO A 89 9.62 8.77 -12.43
C PRO A 89 8.77 9.62 -11.50
N PHE A 90 8.72 10.94 -11.71
CA PHE A 90 7.93 11.81 -10.86
C PHE A 90 6.43 11.62 -11.13
N GLU A 91 5.99 11.62 -12.39
CA GLU A 91 4.58 11.42 -12.71
C GLU A 91 4.15 9.97 -12.45
N SER A 92 4.97 8.96 -12.75
CA SER A 92 4.60 7.58 -12.44
C SER A 92 4.49 7.33 -10.94
N TYR A 93 5.41 7.88 -10.12
CA TYR A 93 5.30 7.79 -8.67
C TYR A 93 4.08 8.57 -8.15
N TYR A 94 3.81 9.76 -8.71
CA TYR A 94 2.59 10.51 -8.42
C TYR A 94 1.33 9.68 -8.69
N ASN A 95 1.22 9.09 -9.87
CA ASN A 95 0.05 8.28 -10.28
C ASN A 95 -0.15 7.06 -9.38
N ILE A 96 0.94 6.44 -8.90
CA ILE A 96 0.87 5.34 -7.93
C ILE A 96 0.25 5.83 -6.61
N LEU A 97 0.73 6.95 -6.08
CA LEU A 97 0.20 7.52 -4.83
C LEU A 97 -1.24 8.00 -5.00
N GLU A 98 -1.55 8.70 -6.10
CA GLU A 98 -2.89 9.19 -6.44
C GLU A 98 -3.90 8.04 -6.51
N LYS A 99 -3.53 6.91 -7.11
CA LYS A 99 -4.39 5.72 -7.16
C LYS A 99 -4.78 5.24 -5.76
N TYR A 100 -3.85 5.21 -4.80
CA TYR A 100 -4.16 4.80 -3.43
C TYR A 100 -5.00 5.83 -2.68
N VAL A 101 -4.65 7.11 -2.80
CA VAL A 101 -5.39 8.22 -2.20
C VAL A 101 -6.83 8.22 -2.71
N SER A 102 -7.02 8.13 -4.02
CA SER A 102 -8.35 8.09 -4.65
C SER A 102 -9.15 6.86 -4.19
N LEU A 103 -8.52 5.69 -4.14
CA LEU A 103 -9.18 4.47 -3.70
C LEU A 103 -9.67 4.58 -2.25
N ILE A 104 -8.85 5.07 -1.32
CA ILE A 104 -9.21 5.16 0.09
C ILE A 104 -10.21 6.30 0.35
N ASN A 105 -9.98 7.49 -0.23
CA ASN A 105 -10.81 8.67 0.03
C ASN A 105 -12.21 8.59 -0.59
N THR A 106 -12.43 7.71 -1.58
CA THR A 106 -13.76 7.48 -2.16
C THR A 106 -14.60 6.48 -1.38
N MET A 107 -14.01 5.80 -0.38
CA MET A 107 -14.73 4.83 0.44
C MET A 107 -15.53 5.54 1.54
N PRO A 108 -16.73 5.03 1.88
CA PRO A 108 -17.44 5.50 3.06
C PRO A 108 -16.63 5.18 4.31
N ASP A 109 -16.77 6.04 5.31
CA ASP A 109 -16.12 5.83 6.60
C ASP A 109 -16.52 4.47 7.20
N ASP A 110 -15.53 3.72 7.67
CA ASP A 110 -15.72 2.41 8.26
C ASP A 110 -15.06 2.36 9.64
N PRO A 111 -15.84 2.42 10.73
CA PRO A 111 -15.31 2.34 12.09
C PRO A 111 -14.55 1.03 12.38
N ASN A 112 -14.77 -0.02 11.59
CA ASN A 112 -14.08 -1.30 11.70
C ASN A 112 -12.85 -1.41 10.78
N SER A 113 -12.47 -0.32 10.10
CA SER A 113 -11.31 -0.32 9.20
C SER A 113 -10.02 -0.68 9.93
N VAL A 114 -9.28 -1.63 9.36
CA VAL A 114 -8.00 -2.12 9.89
C VAL A 114 -6.92 -2.05 8.82
N MET A 115 -5.76 -1.52 9.18
CA MET A 115 -4.53 -1.69 8.43
C MET A 115 -3.52 -2.47 9.27
N GLY A 116 -2.89 -3.49 8.69
CA GLY A 116 -1.78 -4.20 9.31
C GLY A 116 -0.54 -4.14 8.44
N THR A 117 0.63 -3.93 9.02
CA THR A 117 1.90 -3.88 8.30
C THR A 117 3.00 -4.56 9.10
N SER A 118 3.65 -5.58 8.52
CA SER A 118 4.97 -6.05 8.97
C SER A 118 6.05 -5.39 8.12
N ALA A 119 7.05 -4.79 8.77
CA ALA A 119 7.97 -3.86 8.09
C ALA A 119 9.43 -4.10 8.47
N ASN A 120 10.26 -4.39 7.45
CA ASN A 120 11.72 -4.34 7.56
C ASN A 120 12.32 -2.97 7.21
N ILE A 121 11.48 -2.04 6.76
CA ILE A 121 11.82 -0.63 6.58
C ILE A 121 10.73 0.23 7.20
N ILE A 122 11.08 1.45 7.60
CA ILE A 122 10.11 2.42 8.13
C ILE A 122 8.94 2.55 7.14
N PRO A 123 7.67 2.37 7.57
CA PRO A 123 6.52 2.46 6.68
C PRO A 123 6.41 3.81 5.98
N GLN A 124 5.94 3.79 4.73
CA GLN A 124 5.80 4.98 3.88
C GLN A 124 4.88 6.04 4.48
N THR A 125 3.82 5.62 5.17
CA THR A 125 2.90 6.52 5.89
C THR A 125 3.55 7.25 7.07
N LEU A 126 4.74 6.82 7.51
CA LEU A 126 5.49 7.42 8.61
C LEU A 126 6.62 8.32 8.08
N TYR A 127 7.45 7.83 7.15
CA TYR A 127 8.58 8.64 6.66
C TYR A 127 8.18 9.73 5.67
N LEU A 128 7.03 9.65 4.97
CA LEU A 128 6.62 10.69 4.01
C LEU A 128 6.24 12.03 4.65
N LYS A 129 6.16 12.09 5.98
CA LYS A 129 6.01 13.35 6.72
C LYS A 129 7.30 14.19 6.74
N HIS A 130 8.42 13.55 6.44
CA HIS A 130 9.77 14.06 6.55
C HIS A 130 10.34 14.26 5.14
N GLU A 131 10.68 15.50 4.79
CA GLU A 131 10.98 15.91 3.42
C GLU A 131 12.29 15.28 2.92
N LEU A 132 13.36 15.31 3.72
CA LEU A 132 14.65 14.77 3.31
C LEU A 132 14.60 13.24 3.27
N LEU A 133 13.87 12.60 4.19
CA LEU A 133 13.66 11.15 4.16
C LEU A 133 12.84 10.70 2.94
N ALA A 134 11.78 11.42 2.60
CA ALA A 134 10.98 11.18 1.40
C ALA A 134 11.82 11.35 0.13
N LYS A 135 12.56 12.46 0.05
CA LYS A 135 13.51 12.76 -1.03
C LYS A 135 14.58 11.68 -1.15
N PHE A 136 15.15 11.21 -0.05
CA PHE A 136 16.20 10.18 -0.04
C PHE A 136 15.72 8.85 -0.61
N ARG A 137 14.48 8.43 -0.29
CA ARG A 137 13.91 7.19 -0.83
C ARG A 137 13.78 7.25 -2.37
N LEU A 138 13.35 8.39 -2.90
CA LEU A 138 13.24 8.59 -4.35
C LEU A 138 14.62 8.71 -4.99
N PHE A 139 15.52 9.51 -4.41
CA PHE A 139 16.90 9.68 -4.87
C PHE A 139 17.64 8.35 -4.98
N LYS A 140 17.58 7.51 -3.93
CA LYS A 140 18.18 6.17 -3.93
C LYS A 140 17.63 5.33 -5.07
N TRP A 141 16.31 5.32 -5.28
CA TRP A 141 15.70 4.57 -6.37
C TRP A 141 16.17 5.07 -7.74
N MET A 142 16.17 6.38 -7.97
CA MET A 142 16.59 6.99 -9.24
C MET A 142 18.07 6.67 -9.54
N TYR A 143 18.95 6.77 -8.52
CA TYR A 143 20.37 6.45 -8.65
C TYR A 143 20.60 4.97 -9.01
N GLN A 144 19.94 4.05 -8.31
CA GLN A 144 20.07 2.61 -8.55
C GLN A 144 19.62 2.19 -9.96
N ASN A 145 18.64 2.90 -10.52
CA ASN A 145 18.08 2.60 -11.84
C ASN A 145 18.70 3.45 -12.96
N LYS A 146 19.85 4.09 -12.70
CA LYS A 146 20.60 4.92 -13.64
C LYS A 146 19.79 6.07 -14.25
N TYR A 147 18.74 6.54 -13.56
CA TYR A 147 17.92 7.67 -14.00
C TYR A 147 18.35 8.97 -13.34
N ILE A 148 19.65 9.26 -13.39
CA ILE A 148 20.15 10.47 -12.77
C ILE A 148 21.30 11.03 -13.62
N ASP A 149 21.06 12.22 -14.17
CA ASP A 149 22.12 13.19 -14.51
C ASP A 149 22.37 14.18 -13.35
N CYS A 150 21.72 13.95 -12.20
CA CYS A 150 21.89 14.65 -10.91
C CYS A 150 23.18 14.15 -10.24
N LYS A 151 24.14 15.04 -10.04
CA LYS A 151 25.46 14.65 -9.51
C LYS A 151 25.44 14.50 -7.99
N SER A 152 24.41 14.99 -7.33
CA SER A 152 24.23 14.89 -5.88
C SER A 152 22.75 14.87 -5.47
N PHE A 153 22.51 14.59 -4.20
CA PHE A 153 21.20 14.60 -3.55
C PHE A 153 20.59 16.00 -3.50
N GLU A 154 21.40 17.03 -3.26
CA GLU A 154 20.97 18.43 -3.12
C GLU A 154 20.36 18.96 -4.43
N GLU A 155 20.94 18.56 -5.57
CA GLU A 155 20.45 18.92 -6.91
C GLU A 155 19.07 18.32 -7.25
N LEU A 156 18.62 17.28 -6.54
CA LEU A 156 17.33 16.65 -6.81
C LEU A 156 16.19 17.53 -6.25
N ASP A 157 15.53 18.26 -7.14
CA ASP A 157 14.32 19.01 -6.79
C ASP A 157 13.07 18.13 -6.90
N ILE A 158 12.23 18.14 -5.87
CA ILE A 158 11.00 17.34 -5.81
C ILE A 158 9.83 18.22 -6.25
N PRO A 159 9.11 17.87 -7.34
CA PRO A 159 8.01 18.68 -7.83
C PRO A 159 6.95 18.92 -6.74
N PRO A 160 6.42 20.15 -6.57
CA PRO A 160 5.42 20.44 -5.54
C PRO A 160 4.16 19.57 -5.62
N LYS A 161 3.77 19.18 -6.84
CA LYS A 161 2.67 18.23 -7.07
C LYS A 161 2.92 16.88 -6.40
N LEU A 162 4.17 16.39 -6.43
CA LEU A 162 4.56 15.14 -5.77
C LEU A 162 4.57 15.29 -4.24
N VAL A 163 5.09 16.41 -3.72
CA VAL A 163 5.04 16.70 -2.28
C VAL A 163 3.59 16.74 -1.77
N ASN A 164 2.68 17.35 -2.54
CA ASN A 164 1.27 17.43 -2.17
C ASN A 164 0.60 16.06 -2.13
N ILE A 165 0.80 15.21 -3.14
CA ILE A 165 0.18 13.86 -3.11
C ILE A 165 0.79 12.97 -2.02
N GLN A 166 2.06 13.16 -1.65
CA GLN A 166 2.65 12.47 -0.49
C GLN A 166 1.95 12.86 0.82
N LYS A 167 1.62 14.15 0.99
CA LYS A 167 0.82 14.62 2.13
C LYS A 167 -0.58 14.01 2.13
N ASP A 168 -1.24 13.96 0.97
CA ASP A 168 -2.56 13.32 0.83
C ASP A 168 -2.50 11.81 1.12
N TYR A 169 -1.43 11.14 0.70
CA TYR A 169 -1.18 9.73 0.98
C TYR A 169 -0.98 9.46 2.47
N VAL A 170 -0.31 10.35 3.21
CA VAL A 170 -0.24 10.25 4.67
C VAL A 170 -1.62 10.52 5.29
N ALA A 171 -2.32 11.55 4.81
CA ALA A 171 -3.63 11.94 5.32
C ALA A 171 -4.72 10.88 5.12
N MET A 172 -4.63 10.04 4.08
CA MET A 172 -5.61 8.98 3.85
C MET A 172 -5.66 7.97 5.00
N THR A 173 -4.58 7.84 5.80
CA THR A 173 -4.55 6.95 6.97
C THR A 173 -5.54 7.34 8.06
N ARG A 174 -6.06 8.58 8.03
CA ARG A 174 -7.13 9.05 8.93
C ARG A 174 -8.43 8.28 8.78
N HIS A 175 -8.66 7.70 7.60
CA HIS A 175 -9.83 6.84 7.35
C HIS A 175 -9.68 5.45 7.97
N ILE A 176 -8.49 5.08 8.46
CA ILE A 176 -8.23 3.78 9.08
C ILE A 176 -8.25 3.90 10.61
N HIS A 177 -9.25 3.27 11.23
CA HIS A 177 -9.56 3.40 12.65
C HIS A 177 -8.66 2.55 13.56
N SER A 178 -8.07 1.48 13.03
CA SER A 178 -7.15 0.62 13.76
C SER A 178 -5.93 0.24 12.92
N ILE A 179 -4.74 0.60 13.36
CA ILE A 179 -3.47 0.34 12.67
C ILE A 179 -2.60 -0.58 13.52
N ASP A 180 -2.12 -1.67 12.93
CA ASP A 180 -1.12 -2.57 13.50
C ASP A 180 0.21 -2.42 12.76
N TYR A 181 1.26 -1.98 13.45
CA TYR A 181 2.63 -2.01 12.95
C TYR A 181 3.41 -3.11 13.66
N ILE A 182 4.07 -3.98 12.90
CA ILE A 182 5.01 -4.98 13.39
C ILE A 182 6.36 -4.66 12.76
N TRP A 183 7.27 -4.06 13.53
CA TRP A 183 8.57 -3.64 13.06
C TRP A 183 9.62 -4.70 13.32
N ASP A 184 10.49 -4.90 12.33
CA ASP A 184 11.78 -5.54 12.51
C ASP A 184 12.64 -4.71 13.49
N ASN A 185 13.53 -5.35 14.26
CA ASN A 185 14.40 -4.67 15.20
C ASN A 185 15.51 -3.83 14.51
N MET A 186 15.81 -4.10 13.24
CA MET A 186 16.81 -3.40 12.42
C MET A 186 16.22 -2.28 11.52
N ILE A 187 14.98 -1.85 11.78
CA ILE A 187 14.21 -0.99 10.87
C ILE A 187 14.90 0.36 10.56
N PHE A 188 15.62 0.97 11.52
CA PHE A 188 16.44 2.16 11.28
C PHE A 188 17.80 1.83 10.68
N GLN A 189 18.45 0.74 11.13
CA GLN A 189 19.80 0.37 10.70
C GLN A 189 19.91 0.26 9.17
N HIS A 190 18.91 -0.31 8.51
CA HIS A 190 18.91 -0.41 7.06
C HIS A 190 18.91 0.96 6.36
N LEU A 191 18.17 1.94 6.88
CA LEU A 191 18.13 3.29 6.35
C LEU A 191 19.45 4.03 6.62
N ILE A 192 20.00 3.91 7.83
CA ILE A 192 21.29 4.51 8.18
C ILE A 192 22.42 3.98 7.29
N ASN A 193 22.48 2.67 7.07
CA ASN A 193 23.48 2.07 6.18
C ASN A 193 23.38 2.62 4.76
N ASP A 194 22.15 2.82 4.26
CA ASP A 194 21.93 3.42 2.95
C ASP A 194 22.46 4.86 2.93
N ILE A 195 22.04 5.72 3.86
CA ILE A 195 22.46 7.14 3.88
C ILE A 195 23.98 7.25 4.01
N GLN A 196 24.59 6.46 4.89
CA GLN A 196 26.03 6.43 5.10
C GLN A 196 26.78 6.03 3.82
N TYR A 197 26.27 5.05 3.07
CA TYR A 197 26.86 4.68 1.77
C TYR A 197 26.82 5.86 0.80
N PHE A 198 25.67 6.50 0.61
CA PHE A 198 25.53 7.61 -0.33
C PHE A 198 26.37 8.84 0.07
N ALA A 199 26.50 9.13 1.37
CA ALA A 199 27.43 10.14 1.86
C ALA A 199 28.89 9.77 1.60
N SER A 200 29.28 8.50 1.81
CA SER A 200 30.68 8.04 1.64
C SER A 200 31.17 8.11 0.19
N ILE A 201 30.27 8.11 -0.78
CA ILE A 201 30.58 8.30 -2.21
C ILE A 201 30.33 9.74 -2.68
N HIS A 202 30.20 10.69 -1.75
CA HIS A 202 30.04 12.13 -1.98
C HIS A 202 28.79 12.51 -2.78
N LEU A 203 27.72 11.70 -2.73
CA LEU A 203 26.42 12.06 -3.30
C LEU A 203 25.55 12.86 -2.32
N ILE A 204 25.90 12.87 -1.04
CA ILE A 204 25.26 13.68 0.00
C ILE A 204 26.38 14.44 0.70
N SER A 205 26.24 15.76 0.80
CA SER A 205 27.18 16.62 1.53
C SER A 205 27.14 16.35 3.04
N ASP A 206 28.21 16.68 3.75
CA ASP A 206 28.25 16.54 5.22
C ASP A 206 27.18 17.41 5.89
N GLU A 207 26.88 18.59 5.34
CA GLU A 207 25.81 19.48 5.83
C GLU A 207 24.43 18.82 5.70
N THR A 208 24.06 18.35 4.51
CA THR A 208 22.77 17.68 4.30
C THR A 208 22.68 16.35 5.03
N LYS A 209 23.80 15.65 5.24
CA LYS A 209 23.85 14.46 6.08
C LYS A 209 23.45 14.77 7.52
N GLU A 210 23.95 15.86 8.10
CA GLU A 210 23.55 16.31 9.45
C GLU A 210 22.07 16.73 9.49
N GLU A 211 21.54 17.36 8.43
CA GLU A 211 20.11 17.67 8.33
C GLU A 211 19.25 16.40 8.31
N ILE A 212 19.63 15.40 7.52
CA ILE A 212 18.96 14.09 7.49
C ILE A 212 19.03 13.42 8.87
N LYS A 213 20.17 13.50 9.56
CA LYS A 213 20.35 12.97 10.92
C LYS A 213 19.39 13.64 11.92
N ASN A 214 19.27 14.96 11.87
CA ASN A 214 18.31 15.69 12.70
C ASN A 214 16.86 15.30 12.42
N GLU A 215 16.50 15.12 11.14
CA GLU A 215 15.16 14.67 10.75
C GLU A 215 14.87 13.21 11.18
N LEU A 216 15.89 12.35 11.22
CA LEU A 216 15.78 10.99 11.77
C LEU A 216 15.54 10.99 13.28
N PHE A 217 16.20 11.87 14.03
CA PHE A 217 15.91 12.04 15.47
C PHE A 217 14.49 12.52 15.70
N LEU A 218 14.03 13.50 14.92
CA LEU A 218 12.64 13.96 14.97
C LEU A 218 11.66 12.81 14.68
N LEU A 219 11.90 12.02 13.64
CA LEU A 219 11.08 10.85 13.33
C LEU A 219 11.10 9.83 14.50
N ALA A 220 12.25 9.56 15.12
CA ALA A 220 12.33 8.65 16.25
C ALA A 220 11.52 9.16 17.45
N ASP A 221 11.56 10.46 17.73
CA ASP A 221 10.77 11.10 18.79
C ASP A 221 9.26 11.00 18.50
N GLU A 222 8.84 11.30 17.26
CA GLU A 222 7.42 11.19 16.85
C GLU A 222 6.90 9.75 16.91
N LEU A 223 7.73 8.77 16.53
CA LEU A 223 7.36 7.36 16.59
C LEU A 223 7.29 6.85 18.04
N GLU A 224 8.17 7.34 18.92
CA GLU A 224 8.11 7.01 20.34
C GLU A 224 6.87 7.64 21.00
N GLU A 225 6.55 8.89 20.68
CA GLU A 225 5.31 9.54 21.12
C GLU A 225 4.08 8.80 20.62
N LEU A 226 4.06 8.37 19.35
CA LEU A 226 2.98 7.56 18.79
C LEU A 226 2.83 6.23 19.55
N ALA A 227 3.93 5.59 19.94
CA ALA A 227 3.91 4.38 20.76
C ALA A 227 3.38 4.65 22.17
N ILE A 228 3.80 5.74 22.82
CA ILE A 228 3.30 6.14 24.15
C ILE A 228 1.78 6.34 24.11
N ASN A 229 1.30 7.10 23.13
CA ASN A 229 -0.11 7.47 23.02
C ASN A 229 -0.99 6.32 22.52
N GLY A 230 -0.45 5.42 21.69
CA GLY A 230 -1.21 4.34 21.06
C GLY A 230 -2.32 4.81 20.13
N LYS A 231 -2.29 6.08 19.73
CA LYS A 231 -3.32 6.73 18.91
C LYS A 231 -2.73 7.78 17.99
N THR A 232 -3.35 7.97 16.82
CA THR A 232 -3.05 9.10 15.94
C THR A 232 -3.62 10.40 16.52
N ALA A 233 -3.22 11.54 15.96
CA ALA A 233 -3.79 12.85 16.30
C ALA A 233 -5.32 12.90 16.10
N ASP A 234 -5.84 12.13 15.14
CA ASP A 234 -7.27 12.00 14.85
C ASP A 234 -8.00 11.02 15.79
N GLY A 235 -7.29 10.38 16.72
CA GLY A 235 -7.85 9.46 17.72
C GLY A 235 -7.91 7.99 17.28
N ASN A 236 -7.44 7.66 16.07
CA ASN A 236 -7.42 6.28 15.56
C ASN A 236 -6.41 5.44 16.34
N ARG A 237 -6.77 4.19 16.64
CA ARG A 237 -5.96 3.31 17.48
C ARG A 237 -4.74 2.80 16.71
N VAL A 238 -3.57 2.85 17.34
CA VAL A 238 -2.29 2.37 16.80
C VAL A 238 -1.66 1.39 17.77
N ARG A 239 -1.31 0.20 17.28
CA ARG A 239 -0.54 -0.79 18.03
C ARG A 239 0.80 -1.02 17.36
N ILE A 240 1.87 -0.87 18.12
CA ILE A 240 3.24 -1.01 17.62
C ILE A 240 3.88 -2.20 18.33
N TYR A 241 4.29 -3.18 17.55
CA TYR A 241 4.99 -4.37 17.97
C TYR A 241 6.41 -4.33 17.43
N VAL A 242 7.38 -4.73 18.25
CA VAL A 242 8.77 -4.97 17.80
C VAL A 242 9.01 -6.46 17.77
N SER A 243 9.40 -6.98 16.61
CA SER A 243 9.62 -8.39 16.38
C SER A 243 11.01 -8.83 16.80
N ASN A 244 11.10 -10.06 17.33
CA ASN A 244 12.37 -10.71 17.64
C ASN A 244 12.96 -11.47 16.43
N ILE A 245 12.25 -11.47 15.31
CA ILE A 245 12.68 -12.08 14.05
C ILE A 245 12.67 -11.03 12.94
N ASN A 246 13.53 -11.24 11.94
CA ASN A 246 13.66 -10.31 10.83
C ASN A 246 12.65 -10.64 9.73
N PHE A 247 12.33 -9.66 8.88
CA PHE A 247 11.45 -9.87 7.72
C PHE A 247 12.18 -9.70 6.39
N GLU A 248 11.83 -10.52 5.40
CA GLU A 248 12.40 -10.47 4.05
C GLU A 248 11.92 -9.24 3.27
N ALA A 249 10.68 -8.82 3.52
CA ALA A 249 10.05 -7.68 2.87
C ALA A 249 9.06 -6.97 3.80
N THR A 250 8.53 -5.84 3.32
CA THR A 250 7.40 -5.18 3.97
C THR A 250 6.11 -5.71 3.36
N TYR A 251 5.20 -6.15 4.21
CA TYR A 251 3.89 -6.68 3.83
C TYR A 251 2.81 -5.89 4.55
N SER A 252 1.77 -5.51 3.82
CA SER A 252 0.66 -4.73 4.37
C SER A 252 -0.68 -5.26 3.87
N TYR A 253 -1.73 -5.01 4.64
CA TYR A 253 -3.10 -5.16 4.19
C TYR A 253 -3.97 -4.01 4.69
N VAL A 254 -5.04 -3.74 3.95
CA VAL A 254 -6.14 -2.87 4.34
C VAL A 254 -7.42 -3.70 4.29
N ASP A 255 -8.18 -3.67 5.38
CA ASP A 255 -9.43 -4.38 5.57
C ASP A 255 -10.52 -3.40 5.98
N THR A 256 -11.49 -3.20 5.10
CA THR A 256 -12.72 -2.45 5.35
C THR A 256 -13.88 -3.28 4.83
N ASN A 257 -15.12 -2.90 5.18
CA ASN A 257 -16.32 -3.56 4.68
C ASN A 257 -16.43 -3.56 3.14
N ASN A 258 -15.75 -2.62 2.47
CA ASN A 258 -15.81 -2.45 1.02
C ASN A 258 -14.50 -2.77 0.28
N LEU A 259 -13.41 -2.97 1.03
CA LEU A 259 -12.08 -3.15 0.46
C LEU A 259 -11.27 -4.16 1.27
N GLN A 260 -10.81 -5.19 0.59
CA GLN A 260 -9.78 -6.08 1.07
C GLN A 260 -8.63 -6.05 0.08
N MET A 261 -7.50 -5.53 0.54
CA MET A 261 -6.33 -5.32 -0.32
C MET A 261 -5.07 -5.71 0.42
N SER A 262 -4.17 -6.37 -0.30
CA SER A 262 -2.82 -6.70 0.13
C SER A 262 -1.81 -5.92 -0.68
N LEU A 263 -0.73 -5.50 -0.02
CA LEU A 263 0.40 -4.81 -0.60
C LEU A 263 1.69 -5.49 -0.16
N ILE A 264 2.58 -5.76 -1.11
CA ILE A 264 3.89 -6.34 -0.86
C ILE A 264 4.93 -5.41 -1.51
N ARG A 265 5.86 -4.91 -0.69
CA ARG A 265 6.99 -4.13 -1.21
C ARG A 265 7.94 -5.08 -1.93
N ILE A 266 8.30 -4.76 -3.17
CA ILE A 266 9.24 -5.58 -3.96
C ILE A 266 10.67 -5.07 -3.71
N TYR A 267 10.91 -3.80 -4.03
CA TYR A 267 12.21 -3.15 -3.84
C TYR A 267 12.03 -1.64 -3.77
N SER A 268 12.86 -0.97 -2.98
CA SER A 268 12.82 0.50 -2.81
C SER A 268 11.38 1.01 -2.58
N ILE A 269 10.91 1.99 -3.36
CA ILE A 269 9.54 2.55 -3.33
C ILE A 269 8.51 1.73 -4.13
N ASN A 270 8.91 0.65 -4.79
CA ASN A 270 8.06 -0.14 -5.68
C ASN A 270 7.35 -1.29 -4.95
N SER A 271 6.11 -1.56 -5.35
CA SER A 271 5.26 -2.57 -4.72
C SER A 271 4.37 -3.31 -5.73
N ILE A 272 3.86 -4.46 -5.32
CA ILE A 272 2.70 -5.11 -5.95
C ILE A 272 1.51 -5.06 -5.01
N THR A 273 0.31 -4.94 -5.59
CA THR A 273 -0.94 -4.99 -4.83
C THR A 273 -1.93 -5.96 -5.44
N THR A 274 -2.76 -6.56 -4.60
CA THR A 274 -3.85 -7.41 -5.05
C THR A 274 -5.09 -7.20 -4.19
N MET A 275 -6.25 -7.37 -4.80
CA MET A 275 -7.55 -7.45 -4.12
C MET A 275 -8.07 -8.90 -4.15
N ASP A 276 -7.19 -9.87 -4.39
CA ASP A 276 -7.56 -11.26 -4.32
C ASP A 276 -7.79 -11.69 -2.86
N ASN A 277 -8.97 -12.25 -2.59
CA ASN A 277 -9.42 -12.57 -1.24
C ASN A 277 -8.60 -13.70 -0.59
N GLU A 278 -8.12 -14.68 -1.36
CA GLU A 278 -7.33 -15.80 -0.80
C GLU A 278 -5.95 -15.33 -0.35
N ILE A 279 -5.29 -14.52 -1.19
CA ILE A 279 -4.02 -13.87 -0.82
C ILE A 279 -4.22 -12.94 0.37
N PHE A 280 -5.30 -12.15 0.37
CA PHE A 280 -5.61 -11.26 1.48
C PHE A 280 -5.78 -11.99 2.80
N CYS A 281 -6.59 -13.05 2.84
CA CYS A 281 -6.80 -13.82 4.05
C CYS A 281 -5.49 -14.45 4.54
N THR A 282 -4.73 -15.07 3.64
CA THR A 282 -3.45 -15.71 3.97
C THR A 282 -2.42 -14.69 4.47
N LEU A 283 -2.28 -13.54 3.81
CA LEU A 283 -1.33 -12.51 4.21
C LEU A 283 -1.72 -11.89 5.55
N LYS A 284 -3.01 -11.63 5.76
CA LYS A 284 -3.54 -11.10 7.03
C LYS A 284 -3.28 -12.08 8.18
N GLU A 285 -3.59 -13.35 8.01
CA GLU A 285 -3.31 -14.40 9.01
C GLU A 285 -1.81 -14.50 9.32
N TRP A 286 -0.97 -14.47 8.29
CA TRP A 286 0.48 -14.50 8.46
C TRP A 286 0.99 -13.28 9.24
N ILE A 287 0.62 -12.04 8.86
CA ILE A 287 0.99 -10.82 9.61
C ILE A 287 0.53 -10.90 11.05
N GLN A 288 -0.72 -11.34 11.31
CA GLN A 288 -1.23 -11.46 12.68
C GLN A 288 -0.48 -12.53 13.49
N SER A 289 0.00 -13.60 12.85
CA SER A 289 0.81 -14.62 13.51
C SER A 289 2.15 -14.08 14.02
N LEU A 290 2.74 -13.07 13.35
CA LEU A 290 4.01 -12.45 13.74
C LEU A 290 3.94 -11.76 15.10
N LYS A 291 2.74 -11.35 15.53
CA LYS A 291 2.53 -10.79 16.88
C LYS A 291 2.95 -11.76 17.99
N LYS A 292 2.90 -13.08 17.76
CA LYS A 292 3.35 -14.10 18.73
C LYS A 292 4.86 -14.05 18.98
N PHE A 293 5.64 -13.55 18.03
CA PHE A 293 7.09 -13.41 18.11
C PHE A 293 7.52 -11.97 18.41
N SER A 294 6.57 -11.11 18.76
CA SER A 294 6.79 -9.67 18.86
C SER A 294 6.30 -9.15 20.20
N THR A 295 6.93 -8.09 20.68
CA THR A 295 6.54 -7.41 21.93
C THR A 295 5.73 -6.16 21.60
N LEU A 296 4.54 -6.02 22.17
CA LEU A 296 3.76 -4.78 22.10
C LEU A 296 4.46 -3.69 22.92
N ILE A 297 4.87 -2.60 22.27
CA ILE A 297 5.57 -1.47 22.90
C ILE A 297 4.70 -0.20 22.98
N SER A 298 3.52 -0.23 22.37
CA SER A 298 2.52 0.84 22.46
C SER A 298 1.53 0.62 23.60
N GLU A 299 1.15 1.69 24.31
CA GLU A 299 0.26 1.69 25.50
C GLU A 299 0.74 0.82 26.69
N SER A 300 1.68 -0.10 26.46
CA SER A 300 2.25 -1.07 27.38
C SER A 300 3.73 -1.30 27.02
N GLY A 301 4.46 -2.11 27.80
CA GLY A 301 5.85 -2.45 27.47
C GLY A 301 6.81 -1.25 27.54
N GLU A 302 6.63 -0.36 28.51
CA GLU A 302 7.41 0.88 28.66
C GLU A 302 8.92 0.65 28.64
N MET A 303 9.40 -0.34 29.39
CA MET A 303 10.83 -0.67 29.42
C MET A 303 11.34 -1.11 28.04
N GLN A 304 10.57 -1.92 27.32
CA GLN A 304 10.93 -2.39 25.98
C GLN A 304 10.88 -1.26 24.95
N ARG A 305 9.89 -0.35 25.06
CA ARG A 305 9.81 0.86 24.24
C ARG A 305 11.05 1.73 24.42
N ILE A 306 11.38 2.08 25.67
CA ILE A 306 12.56 2.91 25.99
C ILE A 306 13.83 2.25 25.47
N GLN A 307 14.00 0.94 25.68
CA GLN A 307 15.17 0.21 25.20
C GLN A 307 15.26 0.22 23.67
N PHE A 308 14.15 -0.04 22.97
CA PHE A 308 14.09 -0.03 21.52
C PHE A 308 14.48 1.33 20.94
N PHE A 309 13.81 2.40 21.38
CA PHE A 309 14.07 3.75 20.85
C PHE A 309 15.43 4.30 21.28
N LYS A 310 15.96 3.92 22.45
CA LYS A 310 17.35 4.22 22.80
C LYS A 310 18.32 3.59 21.81
N GLN A 311 18.14 2.32 21.47
CA GLN A 311 18.97 1.64 20.46
C GLN A 311 18.83 2.31 19.08
N GLN A 312 17.61 2.69 18.67
CA GLN A 312 17.43 3.38 17.39
C GLN A 312 18.14 4.73 17.37
N ARG A 313 18.13 5.49 18.48
CA ARG A 313 18.89 6.75 18.60
C ARG A 313 20.40 6.55 18.55
N GLU A 314 20.92 5.50 19.20
CA GLU A 314 22.35 5.13 19.10
C GLU A 314 22.75 4.78 17.64
N ILE A 315 21.85 4.14 16.89
CA ILE A 315 22.03 3.84 15.46
C ILE A 315 22.02 5.12 14.61
N ILE A 316 21.12 6.08 14.90
CA ILE A 316 21.08 7.38 14.22
C ILE A 316 22.32 8.20 14.56
N ASP A 317 22.79 8.19 15.81
CA ASP A 317 24.00 8.90 16.26
C ASP A 317 25.26 8.46 15.50
N ALA A 318 25.30 7.20 15.07
CA ALA A 318 26.41 6.62 14.32
C ALA A 318 26.43 7.02 12.83
N LEU A 319 25.36 7.65 12.31
CA LEU A 319 25.37 8.29 11.00
C LEU A 319 26.33 9.47 11.03
#